data_AF-A0A0T5P546-F1
#
_entry.id   AF-A0A0T5P546-F1
#
_cell.length_a   1.000
_cell.length_b   1.000
_cell.length_c   1.000
_cell.angle_alpha   90.00
_cell.angle_beta   90.00
_cell.angle_gamma   90.00
#
_symmetry.space_group_name_H-M   'P 1'
#
loop_
_entity.id
_entity.type
_entity.pdbx_description
1 polymer ?
#
loop_
_entity_poly.entity_id
_entity_poly.type
_entity_poly.pdbx_seq_one_letter_code
_entity_poly.pdbx_strand_id
1 'polypeptide(L)'
;MDIHAIFDENYSGPLVEAAWIVESAANREWFAAAKGQLHPDSAIFSLDRYRSVETALCHVVWGIEGHFPQWRRIIVLGLASTFPVPAELEREGRWEKRTDGFVLYRT
;
A
#
# COMPACT_ATOMS: atom_id res chain seq x y z
N MET A 1 -12.32 1.32 7.37
CA MET A 1 -11.40 2.40 6.97
C MET A 1 -10.78 2.07 5.61
N ASP A 2 -10.47 3.07 4.79
CA ASP A 2 -9.78 2.88 3.51
C ASP A 2 -8.27 3.14 3.72
N ILE A 3 -7.43 2.26 3.18
CA ILE A 3 -5.97 2.31 3.37
C ILE A 3 -5.31 2.33 2.00
N HIS A 4 -4.33 3.20 1.84
CA HIS A 4 -3.60 3.33 0.59
C HIS A 4 -2.21 2.70 0.75
N ALA A 5 -1.89 1.75 -0.13
CA ALA A 5 -0.55 1.20 -0.29
C ALA A 5 0.01 1.69 -1.63
N ILE A 6 1.05 2.50 -1.58
CA ILE A 6 1.55 3.28 -2.69
C ILE A 6 2.94 2.80 -3.06
N PHE A 7 3.03 2.13 -4.20
CA PHE A 7 4.29 1.63 -4.78
C PHE A 7 4.94 2.62 -5.75
N ASP A 8 4.31 3.77 -5.97
CA ASP A 8 4.91 4.87 -6.71
C ASP A 8 5.98 5.57 -5.85
N GLU A 9 7.25 5.43 -6.23
CA GLU A 9 8.40 6.06 -5.58
C GLU A 9 8.38 7.59 -5.67
N ASN A 10 7.56 8.17 -6.56
CA ASN A 10 7.46 9.61 -6.76
C ASN A 10 6.03 10.11 -6.52
N TYR A 11 5.29 9.46 -5.62
CA TYR A 11 3.90 9.82 -5.35
C TYR A 11 3.78 11.27 -4.88
N SER A 12 2.98 12.03 -5.61
CA SER A 12 2.63 13.42 -5.29
C SER A 12 1.12 13.62 -5.18
N GLY A 13 0.38 12.55 -4.91
CA GLY A 13 -1.07 12.59 -4.84
C GLY A 13 -1.61 13.25 -3.57
N PRO A 14 -2.94 13.26 -3.39
CA PRO A 14 -3.57 13.88 -2.23
C PRO A 14 -3.18 13.18 -0.93
N LEU A 15 -3.32 13.94 0.18
CA LEU A 15 -3.23 13.38 1.52
C LEU A 15 -4.35 12.36 1.73
N VAL A 16 -3.99 11.22 2.32
CA VAL A 16 -4.90 10.11 2.62
C VAL A 16 -4.94 9.89 4.12
N GLU A 17 -6.04 9.32 4.60
CA GLU A 17 -6.19 9.02 6.03
C GLU A 17 -5.10 8.02 6.48
N ALA A 18 -5.02 6.82 5.90
CA ALA A 18 -3.93 5.88 6.18
C ALA A 18 -3.10 5.60 4.93
N ALA A 19 -1.79 5.86 4.99
CA ALA A 19 -0.85 5.69 3.88
C ALA A 19 0.32 4.77 4.24
N TRP A 20 0.58 3.80 3.37
CA TRP A 20 1.76 2.95 3.37
C TRP A 20 2.48 3.21 2.06
N ILE A 21 3.69 3.74 2.10
CA ILE A 21 4.35 4.22 0.89
C ILE A 21 5.78 3.68 0.76
N VAL A 22 6.18 3.36 -0.47
CA VAL A 22 7.55 2.89 -0.74
C VAL A 22 8.57 3.96 -0.36
N GLU A 23 9.67 3.53 0.23
CA GLU A 23 10.77 4.39 0.59
C GLU A 23 11.47 4.96 -0.64
N SER A 24 11.52 6.28 -0.70
CA SER A 24 12.32 7.06 -1.65
C SER A 24 12.63 8.42 -1.02
N ALA A 25 13.51 9.21 -1.65
CA ALA A 25 13.72 10.60 -1.23
C ALA A 25 12.42 11.42 -1.33
N ALA A 26 11.71 11.34 -2.46
CA ALA A 26 10.46 12.06 -2.68
C ALA A 26 9.37 11.67 -1.68
N ASN A 27 9.20 10.37 -1.42
CA ASN A 27 8.18 9.88 -0.50
C ASN A 27 8.50 10.22 0.95
N ARG A 28 9.78 10.29 1.33
CA ARG A 28 10.19 10.80 2.65
C ARG A 28 9.80 12.27 2.83
N GLU A 29 10.06 13.09 1.82
CA GLU A 29 9.71 14.51 1.86
C GLU A 29 8.19 14.70 1.92
N TRP A 30 7.45 13.99 1.07
CA TRP A 30 6.00 14.00 1.08
C TRP A 30 5.43 13.56 2.43
N PHE A 31 5.89 12.43 2.97
CA PHE A 31 5.43 11.90 4.25
C PHE A 31 5.75 12.83 5.42
N ALA A 32 6.94 13.45 5.40
CA ALA A 32 7.33 14.44 6.40
C ALA A 32 6.44 15.70 6.34
N ALA A 33 6.11 16.18 5.15
CA ALA A 33 5.19 17.31 4.95
C ALA A 33 3.74 16.96 5.35
N ALA A 34 3.34 15.71 5.17
CA ALA A 34 2.04 15.17 5.55
C ALA A 34 1.90 14.87 7.06
N LYS A 35 3.00 14.96 7.82
CA LYS A 35 3.05 14.57 9.23
C LYS A 35 2.00 15.33 10.06
N GLY A 36 1.20 14.58 10.83
CA GLY A 36 0.11 15.12 11.65
C GLY A 36 -1.25 15.20 10.94
N GLN A 37 -1.30 14.98 9.63
CA GLN A 37 -2.54 14.86 8.85
C GLN A 37 -2.83 13.41 8.44
N LEU A 38 -1.82 12.55 8.47
CA LEU A 38 -1.95 11.10 8.28
C LEU A 38 -2.38 10.41 9.58
N HIS A 39 -2.94 9.22 9.43
CA HIS A 39 -3.24 8.29 10.51
C HIS A 39 -1.92 7.93 11.22
N PRO A 40 -1.90 7.81 12.56
CA PRO A 40 -0.70 7.53 13.35
C PRO A 40 0.10 6.29 12.88
N ASP A 41 -0.60 5.24 12.44
CA ASP A 41 0.01 4.00 11.92
C ASP A 41 0.31 4.03 10.41
N SER A 42 0.34 5.20 9.79
CA SER A 42 0.89 5.37 8.43
C SER A 42 2.41 5.16 8.45
N ALA A 43 2.96 4.58 7.38
CA ALA A 43 4.34 4.15 7.37
C ALA A 43 5.02 4.31 6.01
N ILE A 44 6.34 4.48 6.04
CA ILE A 44 7.22 4.28 4.88
C ILE A 44 7.79 2.86 4.97
N PHE A 45 7.78 2.12 3.87
CA PHE A 45 8.34 0.78 3.80
C PHE A 45 9.36 0.66 2.66
N SER A 46 10.48 -0.01 2.90
CA SER A 46 11.52 -0.20 1.88
C SER A 46 11.31 -1.51 1.13
N LEU A 47 11.43 -1.47 -0.20
CA LEU A 47 11.38 -2.65 -1.06
C LEU A 47 12.68 -3.46 -1.03
N ASP A 48 13.82 -2.83 -0.70
CA ASP A 48 15.17 -3.41 -0.78
C ASP A 48 15.37 -4.68 0.06
N ARG A 49 14.49 -4.89 1.04
CA ARG A 49 14.53 -6.06 1.94
C ARG A 49 13.83 -7.29 1.37
N TYR A 50 13.16 -7.16 0.23
CA TYR A 50 12.37 -8.22 -0.37
C TYR A 50 12.98 -8.69 -1.69
N ARG A 51 12.86 -9.99 -1.96
CA ARG A 51 13.40 -10.61 -3.17
C ARG A 51 12.62 -10.25 -4.44
N SER A 52 11.37 -9.81 -4.27
CA SER A 52 10.44 -9.48 -5.35
C SER A 52 9.41 -8.48 -4.85
N VAL A 53 8.77 -7.79 -5.79
CA VAL A 53 7.66 -6.88 -5.50
C VAL A 53 6.46 -7.67 -4.96
N GLU A 54 6.31 -8.94 -5.36
CA GLU A 54 5.22 -9.83 -4.94
C GLU A 54 5.33 -10.11 -3.45
N THR A 55 6.53 -10.48 -3.02
CA THR A 55 6.83 -10.68 -1.60
C THR A 55 6.63 -9.38 -0.82
N ALA A 56 7.13 -8.25 -1.33
CA ALA A 56 6.95 -6.95 -0.68
C ALA A 56 5.47 -6.60 -0.50
N LEU A 57 4.65 -6.87 -1.53
CA LEU A 57 3.22 -6.62 -1.49
C LEU A 57 2.51 -7.47 -0.43
N CYS A 58 2.86 -8.76 -0.30
CA CYS A 58 2.33 -9.59 0.78
C CYS A 58 2.62 -8.97 2.16
N HIS A 59 3.86 -8.56 2.39
CA HIS A 59 4.25 -7.96 3.67
C HIS A 59 3.59 -6.60 3.94
N VAL A 60 3.35 -5.79 2.91
CA VAL A 60 2.59 -4.55 3.04
C VAL A 60 1.15 -4.84 3.43
N VAL A 61 0.48 -5.76 2.74
CA VAL A 61 -0.90 -6.11 3.03
C VAL A 61 -1.02 -6.67 4.45
N TRP A 62 -0.24 -7.69 4.82
CA TRP A 62 -0.26 -8.25 6.17
C TRP A 62 0.11 -7.24 7.26
N GLY A 63 1.05 -6.35 6.97
CA GLY A 63 1.41 -5.25 7.85
C GLY A 63 0.22 -4.32 8.09
N ILE A 64 -0.49 -3.93 7.03
CA ILE A 64 -1.71 -3.15 7.10
C ILE A 64 -2.78 -3.87 7.93
N GLU A 65 -3.01 -5.16 7.69
CA GLU A 65 -4.00 -5.93 8.44
C GLU A 65 -3.70 -5.98 9.94
N GLY A 66 -2.43 -6.12 10.29
CA GLY A 66 -1.97 -6.11 11.68
C GLY A 66 -2.19 -4.78 12.39
N HIS A 67 -1.97 -3.65 11.71
CA HIS A 67 -2.16 -2.32 12.28
C HIS A 67 -3.64 -1.88 12.25
N PHE A 68 -4.40 -2.36 11.27
CA PHE A 68 -5.75 -1.89 10.99
C PHE A 68 -6.75 -3.04 10.89
N PRO A 69 -7.05 -3.77 11.97
CA PRO A 69 -7.91 -4.96 11.94
C PRO A 69 -9.37 -4.69 11.56
N GLN A 70 -9.74 -3.44 11.24
CA GLN A 70 -11.06 -2.95 10.82
C GLN A 70 -11.02 -2.24 9.45
N TRP A 71 -9.99 -2.51 8.65
CA TRP A 71 -9.91 -2.04 7.27
C TRP A 71 -11.11 -2.56 6.45
N ARG A 72 -11.56 -1.74 5.49
CA ARG A 72 -12.68 -2.04 4.58
C ARG A 72 -12.16 -2.39 3.20
N ARG A 73 -11.21 -1.59 2.71
CA ARG A 73 -10.48 -1.86 1.47
C ARG A 73 -9.05 -1.34 1.56
N ILE A 74 -8.14 -2.04 0.89
CA ILE A 74 -6.77 -1.62 0.65
C ILE A 74 -6.67 -1.26 -0.83
N ILE A 75 -6.28 -0.03 -1.11
CA ILE A 75 -6.13 0.52 -2.45
C ILE A 75 -4.64 0.54 -2.75
N VAL A 76 -4.21 -0.29 -3.69
CA VAL A 76 -2.83 -0.37 -4.12
C VAL A 76 -2.64 0.41 -5.41
N LEU A 77 -1.69 1.35 -5.39
CA LEU A 77 -1.37 2.27 -6.49
C LEU A 77 0.09 2.13 -6.89
N GLY A 78 0.40 2.46 -8.15
CA GLY A 78 1.78 2.44 -8.67
C GLY A 78 2.31 1.04 -8.99
N LEU A 79 1.44 0.04 -9.09
CA LEU A 79 1.78 -1.29 -9.61
C LEU A 79 1.16 -1.48 -10.99
N ALA A 80 1.96 -1.88 -11.97
CA ALA A 80 1.46 -2.14 -13.32
C ALA A 80 0.37 -3.23 -13.31
N SER A 81 -0.67 -3.08 -14.14
CA SER A 81 -1.78 -4.05 -14.24
C SER A 81 -1.37 -5.47 -14.67
N THR A 82 -0.17 -5.62 -15.26
CA THR A 82 0.45 -6.89 -15.62
C THR A 82 0.98 -7.65 -14.41
N PHE A 83 1.05 -7.01 -13.24
CA PHE A 83 1.51 -7.63 -12.01
C PHE A 83 0.51 -8.68 -11.53
N PRO A 84 0.92 -9.96 -11.39
CA PRO A 84 0.04 -10.98 -10.84
C PRO A 84 -0.22 -10.71 -9.35
N VAL A 85 -1.44 -10.98 -8.89
CA VAL A 85 -1.71 -10.98 -7.44
C VAL A 85 -0.99 -12.20 -6.85
N PRO A 86 -0.18 -12.04 -5.79
CA PRO A 86 0.45 -13.17 -5.13
C PRO A 86 -0.57 -14.19 -4.66
N ALA A 87 -0.30 -15.49 -4.82
CA ALA A 87 -1.22 -16.57 -4.46
C ALA A 87 -1.59 -16.54 -2.96
N GLU A 88 -0.68 -16.06 -2.13
CA GLU A 88 -0.88 -15.84 -0.70
C GLU A 88 -2.01 -14.85 -0.42
N LEU A 89 -2.15 -13.83 -1.26
CA LEU A 89 -3.12 -12.77 -1.11
C LEU A 89 -4.46 -13.08 -1.78
N GLU A 90 -4.52 -14.04 -2.72
CA GLU A 90 -5.76 -14.39 -3.43
C GLU A 90 -6.93 -14.75 -2.49
N ARG A 91 -6.63 -15.25 -1.28
CA ARG A 91 -7.64 -15.67 -0.29
C ARG A 91 -8.05 -14.58 0.70
N GLU A 92 -7.34 -13.44 0.75
CA GLU A 92 -7.54 -12.38 1.76
C GLU A 92 -8.81 -11.55 1.51
N GLY A 93 -9.44 -11.70 0.33
CA GLY A 93 -10.70 -11.04 0.04
C GLY A 93 -11.04 -10.99 -1.44
N ARG A 94 -11.89 -10.03 -1.81
CA ARG A 94 -12.29 -9.81 -3.21
C ARG A 94 -11.34 -8.80 -3.86
N TRP A 95 -10.84 -9.13 -5.04
CA TRP A 95 -9.89 -8.32 -5.79
C TRP A 95 -10.54 -7.60 -6.97
N GLU A 96 -10.15 -6.36 -7.19
CA GLU A 96 -10.49 -5.55 -8.37
C GLU A 96 -9.20 -5.02 -8.98
N LYS A 97 -8.79 -5.58 -10.13
CA LYS A 97 -7.61 -5.09 -10.86
C LYS A 97 -7.91 -3.75 -11.53
N ARG A 98 -6.92 -2.86 -11.50
CA ARG A 98 -6.93 -1.56 -12.15
C ARG A 98 -5.72 -1.42 -13.08
N THR A 99 -5.71 -0.38 -13.90
CA THR A 99 -4.61 -0.10 -14.83
C THR A 99 -3.30 0.21 -14.13
N ASP A 100 -3.39 0.80 -12.94
CA ASP A 100 -2.32 1.37 -12.13
C ASP A 100 -2.20 0.72 -10.73
N GLY A 101 -2.83 -0.45 -10.56
CA GLY A 101 -2.75 -1.24 -9.34
C GLY A 101 -4.00 -2.10 -9.15
N PHE A 102 -4.53 -2.12 -7.93
CA PHE A 102 -5.72 -2.90 -7.61
C PHE A 102 -6.39 -2.43 -6.32
N VAL A 103 -7.59 -2.95 -6.05
CA VAL A 103 -8.25 -2.82 -4.76
C VAL A 103 -8.54 -4.19 -4.18
N LEU A 104 -8.16 -4.38 -2.93
CA LEU A 104 -8.54 -5.53 -2.11
C LEU A 104 -9.69 -5.10 -1.20
N TYR A 105 -10.82 -5.80 -1.28
CA TYR A 105 -11.97 -5.62 -0.40
C TYR A 105 -12.03 -6.72 0.63
N ARG A 106 -12.24 -6.34 1.89
CA ARG A 106 -12.50 -7.31 2.94
C ARG A 106 -13.88 -7.93 2.74
N THR A 107 -13.96 -9.24 2.91
CA THR A 107 -15.22 -10.02 2.89
C THR A 107 -15.85 -10.11 4.26
#